data_AF-A0AAW7E9V9-F1
#
_entry.id   AF-A0AAW7E9V9-F1
#
_cell.length_a   1.000
_cell.length_b   1.000
_cell.length_c   1.000
_cell.angle_alpha   90.00
_cell.angle_beta   90.00
_cell.angle_gamma   90.00
#
_symmetry.space_group_name_H-M   'P 1'
#
loop_
_entity.id
_entity.type
_entity.pdbx_description
1 polymer ?
#
loop_
_entity_poly.entity_id
_entity_poly.type
_entity_poly.pdbx_seq_one_letter_code
_entity_poly.pdbx_strand_id
1 'polypeptide(L)'
;MDYFVIQVDIPADKCPKVRGRKYLIKQGRAKLLLSNNTSIRRSLQGFTRYGVSSGRNVIVLTCHEFKYRESEITDFLDKRFENNWGLKLIPIQII
;
A
#
# COMPACT_ATOMS: atom_id res chain seq x y z
N MET A 1 14.64 -8.04 13.66
CA MET A 1 13.37 -8.17 12.92
C MET A 1 13.43 -7.16 11.79
N ASP A 2 13.30 -7.62 10.56
CA ASP A 2 13.35 -6.72 9.40
C ASP A 2 11.95 -6.16 9.17
N TYR A 3 11.86 -4.84 9.27
CA TYR A 3 10.63 -4.10 8.98
C TYR A 3 10.71 -3.56 7.56
N PHE A 4 9.56 -3.45 6.91
CA PHE A 4 9.47 -2.82 5.61
C PHE A 4 8.18 -2.03 5.46
N VAL A 5 8.22 -1.12 4.50
CA VAL A 5 7.03 -0.53 3.90
C VAL A 5 6.76 -1.23 2.58
N ILE A 6 5.48 -1.25 2.17
CA ILE A 6 5.07 -1.86 0.91
C ILE A 6 4.90 -0.75 -0.13
N GLN A 7 5.74 -0.75 -1.15
CA GLN A 7 5.53 0.06 -2.35
C GLN A 7 4.56 -0.65 -3.28
N VAL A 8 3.58 0.10 -3.75
CA VAL A 8 2.60 -0.33 -4.75
C VAL A 8 2.84 0.48 -6.03
N ASP A 9 3.13 -0.22 -7.12
CA ASP A 9 3.30 0.37 -8.45
C ASP A 9 2.02 0.16 -9.25
N ILE A 10 1.37 1.24 -9.67
CA ILE A 10 0.09 1.21 -10.42
C ILE A 10 0.17 2.04 -11.69
N PRO A 11 -0.73 1.84 -12.68
CA PRO A 11 -0.85 2.71 -13.84
C PRO A 11 -1.08 4.18 -13.46
N ALA A 12 -0.48 5.11 -14.20
CA ALA A 12 -0.54 6.55 -13.92
C ALA A 12 -1.96 7.13 -13.98
N ASP A 13 -2.79 6.60 -14.88
CA ASP A 13 -4.21 6.90 -15.05
C ASP A 13 -5.04 6.45 -13.84
N LYS A 14 -4.69 5.29 -13.24
CA LYS A 14 -5.32 4.79 -12.00
C LYS A 14 -4.78 5.42 -10.71
N CYS A 15 -3.80 6.31 -10.81
CA CYS A 15 -3.20 6.96 -9.65
C CYS A 15 -4.20 7.91 -8.95
N PRO A 16 -4.50 7.71 -7.65
CA PRO A 16 -5.43 8.58 -6.93
C PRO A 16 -4.88 10.01 -6.77
N LYS A 17 -5.77 10.94 -6.43
CA LYS A 17 -5.42 12.33 -6.12
C LYS A 17 -4.67 12.41 -4.78
N VAL A 18 -3.35 12.16 -4.81
CA VAL A 18 -2.46 12.25 -3.65
C VAL A 18 -1.54 13.46 -3.76
N ARG A 19 -1.08 13.97 -2.61
CA ARG A 19 -0.11 15.08 -2.56
C ARG A 19 1.17 14.64 -3.26
N GLY A 20 1.66 15.47 -4.18
CA GLY A 20 2.88 15.19 -4.92
C GLY A 20 2.73 14.20 -6.09
N ARG A 21 1.51 13.88 -6.53
CA ARG A 21 1.22 12.93 -7.62
C ARG A 21 2.17 13.03 -8.83
N LYS A 22 2.47 14.24 -9.30
CA LYS A 22 3.36 14.47 -10.45
C LYS A 22 4.79 13.93 -10.27
N TYR A 23 5.28 13.86 -9.04
CA TYR A 23 6.62 13.34 -8.72
C TYR A 23 6.64 11.82 -8.52
N LEU A 24 5.47 11.22 -8.31
CA LEU A 24 5.30 9.79 -8.07
C LEU A 24 5.11 9.01 -9.38
N ILE A 25 4.69 9.68 -10.44
CA ILE A 25 4.50 9.12 -11.77
C ILE A 25 5.82 9.17 -12.55
N LYS A 26 6.34 8.01 -12.95
CA LYS A 26 7.50 7.86 -13.83
C LYS A 26 7.22 6.74 -14.82
N GLN A 27 7.54 6.96 -16.10
CA GLN A 27 7.40 5.95 -17.15
C GLN A 27 5.99 5.30 -17.20
N GLY A 28 4.93 6.11 -17.07
CA GLY A 28 3.55 5.62 -17.13
C GLY A 28 3.05 4.88 -15.88
N ARG A 29 3.87 4.74 -14.82
CA ARG A 29 3.48 4.12 -13.56
C ARG A 29 3.64 5.08 -12.38
N ALA A 30 2.72 5.03 -11.43
CA ALA A 30 2.79 5.72 -10.16
C ALA A 30 3.33 4.78 -9.08
N LYS A 31 4.31 5.26 -8.32
CA LYS A 31 4.85 4.56 -7.13
C LYS A 31 4.25 5.15 -5.87
N LEU A 32 3.50 4.34 -5.14
CA LEU A 32 2.81 4.74 -3.90
C LEU A 32 3.18 3.79 -2.78
N LEU A 33 2.79 4.13 -1.55
CA LEU A 33 2.95 3.26 -0.39
C LEU A 33 1.60 2.72 0.05
N LEU A 34 1.55 1.45 0.44
CA LEU A 34 0.38 0.86 1.07
C LEU A 34 0.12 1.58 2.40
N SER A 35 -1.12 1.98 2.62
CA SER A 35 -1.51 2.76 3.80
C SER A 35 -2.73 2.16 4.50
N ASN A 36 -2.83 2.38 5.80
CA ASN A 36 -4.01 2.01 6.57
C ASN A 36 -5.13 3.05 6.33
N ASN A 37 -6.31 2.57 5.95
CA ASN A 37 -7.52 3.35 5.75
C ASN A 37 -8.71 2.81 6.56
N THR A 38 -8.41 2.09 7.65
CA THR A 38 -9.39 1.49 8.55
C THR A 38 -9.97 2.56 9.46
N SER A 39 -11.29 2.66 9.52
CA SER A 39 -11.97 3.51 10.50
C SER A 39 -12.09 2.80 11.85
N ILE A 40 -12.24 3.56 12.94
CA ILE A 40 -12.43 3.03 14.29
C ILE A 40 -13.56 1.99 14.36
N ARG A 41 -14.70 2.27 13.70
CA ARG A 41 -15.84 1.34 13.65
C ARG A 41 -15.46 -0.01 13.03
N ARG A 42 -14.62 -0.01 12.00
CA ARG A 42 -14.19 -1.23 11.30
C ARG A 42 -13.09 -1.96 12.06
N SER A 43 -12.16 -1.23 12.68
CA SER A 43 -11.13 -1.85 13.51
C SER A 43 -11.71 -2.56 14.72
N LEU A 44 -12.74 -1.98 15.37
CA LEU A 44 -13.46 -2.63 16.48
C LEU A 44 -14.22 -3.90 16.07
N GLN A 45 -14.40 -4.12 14.77
CA GLN A 45 -15.03 -5.33 14.19
C GLN A 45 -13.98 -6.32 13.65
N GLY A 46 -12.69 -6.06 13.84
CA GLY A 46 -11.61 -6.90 13.31
C GLY A 46 -11.36 -6.75 11.81
N PHE A 47 -11.93 -5.75 11.14
CA PHE A 47 -11.71 -5.52 9.71
C PHE A 47 -10.56 -4.55 9.46
N THR A 48 -9.64 -4.93 8.58
CA THR A 48 -8.60 -4.04 8.04
C THR A 48 -9.01 -3.52 6.67
N ARG A 49 -8.81 -2.22 6.43
CA ARG A 49 -8.98 -1.58 5.11
C ARG A 49 -7.68 -0.97 4.66
N TYR A 50 -7.32 -1.26 3.42
CA TYR A 50 -6.13 -0.75 2.79
C TYR A 50 -6.44 0.46 1.91
N GLY A 51 -5.40 1.28 1.72
CA GLY A 51 -5.35 2.39 0.79
C GLY A 51 -3.98 2.47 0.16
N VAL A 52 -3.80 3.41 -0.76
CA VAL A 52 -2.48 3.81 -1.26
C VAL A 52 -2.30 5.29 -1.01
N SER A 53 -1.11 5.69 -0.56
CA SER A 53 -0.81 7.07 -0.22
C SER A 53 0.58 7.48 -0.71
N SER A 54 0.86 8.78 -0.69
CA SER A 54 2.18 9.33 -0.98
C SER A 54 3.12 9.39 0.23
N GLY A 55 2.74 8.78 1.36
CA GLY A 55 3.58 8.73 2.58
C GLY A 55 2.87 8.92 3.92
N ARG A 56 1.54 9.12 3.94
CA ARG A 56 0.77 9.20 5.20
C ARG A 56 0.13 7.86 5.55
N ASN A 57 0.05 7.56 6.84
CA ASN A 57 -0.54 6.33 7.40
C ASN A 57 0.03 5.06 6.75
N VAL A 58 1.31 5.08 6.39
CA VAL A 58 1.98 3.96 5.73
C VAL A 58 1.99 2.77 6.67
N ILE A 59 1.70 1.59 6.12
CA ILE A 59 1.78 0.34 6.85
C ILE A 59 3.24 -0.12 6.87
N VAL A 60 3.75 -0.32 8.08
CA VAL A 60 5.04 -0.97 8.35
C VAL A 60 4.74 -2.37 8.84
N LEU A 61 5.39 -3.39 8.25
CA LEU A 61 5.20 -4.79 8.61
C LEU A 61 6.55 -5.50 8.72
N THR A 62 6.54 -6.54 9.53
CA THR A 62 7.52 -7.62 9.45
C THR A 62 7.17 -8.61 8.34
N CYS A 63 8.13 -9.45 7.93
CA CYS A 63 7.89 -10.51 6.94
C CYS A 63 6.80 -11.48 7.39
N HIS A 64 6.73 -11.74 8.69
CA HIS A 64 5.73 -12.62 9.28
C HIS A 64 4.33 -12.02 9.13
N GLU A 65 4.13 -10.76 9.51
CA GLU A 65 2.83 -10.10 9.41
C GLU A 65 2.36 -9.96 7.95
N PHE A 66 3.28 -9.69 7.02
CA PHE A 66 2.92 -9.64 5.60
C PHE A 66 2.42 -10.98 5.10
N LYS A 67 3.05 -12.09 5.47
CA LYS A 67 2.59 -13.43 5.07
C LYS A 67 1.12 -13.70 5.47
N TYR A 68 0.67 -13.19 6.62
CA TYR A 68 -0.74 -13.34 7.04
C TYR A 68 -1.69 -12.39 6.31
N ARG A 69 -1.20 -11.23 5.83
CA ARG A 69 -2.02 -10.19 5.20
C ARG A 69 -1.95 -10.19 3.68
N GLU A 70 -1.04 -10.98 3.10
CA GLU A 70 -0.72 -10.97 1.67
C GLU A 70 -1.96 -11.21 0.80
N SER A 71 -2.81 -12.17 1.18
CA SER A 71 -4.06 -12.44 0.47
C SER A 71 -5.01 -11.25 0.50
N GLU A 72 -5.18 -10.60 1.67
CA GLU A 72 -6.09 -9.44 1.78
C GLU A 72 -5.56 -8.22 1.03
N ILE A 73 -4.24 -8.02 1.05
CA ILE A 73 -3.57 -6.93 0.32
C ILE A 73 -3.72 -7.15 -1.19
N THR A 74 -3.48 -8.38 -1.64
CA THR A 74 -3.65 -8.81 -3.04
C THR A 74 -5.09 -8.59 -3.50
N ASP A 75 -6.07 -9.09 -2.75
CA ASP A 75 -7.50 -8.90 -3.05
C ASP A 75 -7.89 -7.42 -3.16
N PHE A 76 -7.35 -6.58 -2.27
CA PHE A 76 -7.56 -5.13 -2.32
C PHE A 76 -6.99 -4.51 -3.60
N LEU A 77 -5.77 -4.89 -3.98
CA LEU A 77 -5.09 -4.35 -5.15
C LEU A 77 -5.74 -4.84 -6.44
N ASP A 78 -6.13 -6.11 -6.52
CA ASP A 78 -6.85 -6.70 -7.66
C ASP A 78 -8.17 -5.98 -7.90
N LYS A 79 -9.00 -5.83 -6.86
CA LYS A 79 -10.28 -5.11 -6.94
C LYS A 79 -10.11 -3.65 -7.33
N ARG A 80 -9.01 -3.01 -6.91
CA ARG A 80 -8.81 -1.56 -7.10
C ARG A 80 -8.12 -1.21 -8.41
N PHE A 81 -7.25 -2.07 -8.90
CA PHE A 81 -6.37 -1.79 -10.04
C PHE A 81 -6.51 -2.79 -11.18
N GLU A 82 -7.46 -3.74 -11.11
CA GLU A 82 -7.77 -4.76 -12.12
C GLU A 82 -6.53 -5.59 -12.48
N ASN A 83 -5.85 -6.12 -11.46
CA ASN A 83 -4.63 -6.93 -11.59
C ASN A 83 -3.44 -6.21 -12.27
N ASN A 84 -3.56 -4.92 -12.59
CA ASN A 84 -2.47 -4.10 -13.11
C ASN A 84 -1.79 -3.34 -11.97
N TRP A 85 -1.01 -4.06 -11.18
CA TRP A 85 -0.23 -3.50 -10.09
C TRP A 85 1.03 -4.33 -9.86
N GLY A 86 2.00 -3.73 -9.16
CA GLY A 86 3.21 -4.42 -8.70
C GLY A 86 3.44 -4.09 -7.23
N LEU A 87 4.06 -5.02 -6.51
CA LEU A 87 4.35 -4.88 -5.09
C LEU A 87 5.84 -5.04 -4.85
N LYS A 88 6.43 -4.14 -4.06
CA LYS A 88 7.83 -4.21 -3.63
C LYS A 88 7.94 -3.95 -2.14
N LEU A 89 8.60 -4.84 -1.42
CA LEU A 89 8.95 -4.65 -0.01
C LEU A 89 10.20 -3.77 0.06
N ILE A 90 10.11 -2.63 0.75
CA ILE A 90 11.23 -1.70 0.96
C ILE A 90 11.65 -1.81 2.43
N PRO A 91 12.82 -2.40 2.73
CA PRO A 91 13.33 -2.47 4.09
C PRO A 91 13.47 -1.08 4.70
N ILE A 92 13.17 -0.96 5.98
CA ILE A 92 13.39 0.27 6.75
C ILE A 92 14.33 -0.01 7.91
N GLN A 93 15.19 0.97 8.21
CA GLN A 93 15.95 0.99 9.44
C GLN A 93 15.10 1.67 10.51
N ILE A 94 14.81 0.96 11.60
CA ILE A 94 14.23 1.59 12.79
C ILE A 94 15.37 2.30 13.51
N ILE A 95 15.18 3.61 13.72
CA ILE A 95 16.10 4.47 14.48
C ILE A 95 15.78 4.33 15.97
#